data_AF-A0A845Z4B5-F1
#
_entry.id   AF-A0A845Z4B5-F1
#
_cell.length_a   1.000
_cell.length_b   1.000
_cell.length_c   1.000
_cell.angle_alpha   90.00
_cell.angle_beta   90.00
_cell.angle_gamma   90.00
#
_symmetry.space_group_name_H-M   'P 1'
#
loop_
_entity.id
_entity.type
_entity.pdbx_description
1 polymer ?
#
loop_
_entity_poly.entity_id
_entity_poly.type
_entity_poly.pdbx_seq_one_letter_code
_entity_poly.pdbx_strand_id
1 'polypeptide(L)'
;VDYNRAGVPLVEIVSEPDMRSGLEAAEYAQELQRIVRYLGVSDGNMQEGSLRCDVNVSVRPVGQKEFGTKVEIKNMNSFSAIQRAIEYEIQRQTEAIEAGEKIIQETRLWEEGSQLTISMRVKEGSSDYRYFPEPDIPPIEVSTEQLDVWKAELPELPAHKRHRYESQLGLSAYDTRVLTDDCKVAEYFEATVAAGGNAKQAANWVMGDITAYLKNEKISITDIGLKPENLAELTTIIEDGTISGKIAKDILPDLLSKGGSPKELVEKKGLIQISDTKAIEAIIDEVLAAHPEELEKYRGGKTKLKGFFVGQVMKKTQGRADPKMTNQLISKKLEG
;
A
#
# COMPACT_ATOMS: atom_id res chain seq x y z
N VAL A 1 -27.93 -25.23 15.49
CA VAL A 1 -27.36 -23.94 15.92
C VAL A 1 -25.96 -24.24 16.42
N ASP A 2 -24.95 -23.55 15.90
CA ASP A 2 -23.55 -23.66 16.35
C ASP A 2 -23.26 -22.49 17.31
N TYR A 3 -22.76 -22.79 18.51
CA TYR A 3 -22.47 -21.83 19.58
C TYR A 3 -20.99 -21.49 19.72
N ASN A 4 -20.11 -22.00 18.85
CA ASN A 4 -18.66 -21.79 18.95
C ASN A 4 -18.24 -20.29 18.92
N ARG A 5 -19.10 -19.41 18.40
CA ARG A 5 -18.87 -17.95 18.38
C ARG A 5 -19.59 -17.18 19.49
N ALA A 6 -20.36 -17.85 20.34
CA ALA A 6 -21.08 -17.19 21.43
C ALA A 6 -20.09 -16.70 22.50
N GLY A 7 -20.24 -15.44 22.94
CA GLY A 7 -19.40 -14.85 23.97
C GLY A 7 -18.02 -14.35 23.50
N VAL A 8 -17.71 -14.43 22.19
CA VAL A 8 -16.48 -13.83 21.64
C VAL A 8 -16.54 -12.30 21.83
N PRO A 9 -15.48 -11.64 22.34
CA PRO A 9 -15.47 -10.19 22.55
C PRO A 9 -15.74 -9.41 21.25
N LEU A 10 -16.56 -8.37 21.35
CA LEU A 10 -16.88 -7.46 20.25
C LEU A 10 -16.81 -6.02 20.73
N VAL A 11 -16.42 -5.13 19.81
CA VAL A 11 -16.49 -3.68 19.99
C VAL A 11 -17.34 -3.12 18.86
N GLU A 12 -18.37 -2.36 19.20
CA GLU A 12 -19.23 -1.67 18.23
C GLU A 12 -18.80 -0.20 18.15
N ILE A 13 -18.44 0.25 16.95
CA ILE A 13 -18.05 1.64 16.68
C ILE A 13 -19.12 2.26 15.78
N VAL A 14 -19.87 3.21 16.33
CA VAL A 14 -20.88 3.96 15.59
C VAL A 14 -20.32 5.33 15.24
N SER A 15 -20.26 5.65 13.94
CA SER A 15 -19.87 6.98 13.47
C SER A 15 -21.06 7.94 13.47
N GLU A 16 -20.76 9.22 13.60
CA GLU A 16 -21.70 10.28 13.24
C GLU A 16 -21.96 10.27 11.72
N PRO A 17 -23.12 10.78 11.25
CA PRO A 17 -23.49 10.78 9.83
C PRO A 17 -22.74 11.88 9.06
N ASP A 18 -21.42 11.84 9.04
CA ASP A 18 -20.54 12.86 8.45
C ASP A 18 -20.05 12.51 7.04
N MET A 19 -20.02 11.22 6.71
CA MET A 19 -19.64 10.75 5.37
C MET A 19 -20.67 11.17 4.31
N ARG A 20 -20.20 11.59 3.14
CA ARG A 20 -21.01 12.15 2.05
C ARG A 20 -20.95 11.34 0.75
N SER A 21 -20.11 10.31 0.69
CA SER A 21 -20.00 9.42 -0.46
C SER A 21 -19.68 7.99 -0.04
N GLY A 22 -19.96 7.03 -0.94
CA GLY A 22 -19.55 5.64 -0.75
C GLY A 22 -18.03 5.48 -0.63
N LEU A 23 -17.27 6.32 -1.34
CA LEU A 23 -15.81 6.34 -1.26
C LEU A 23 -15.32 6.77 0.14
N GLU A 24 -15.86 7.85 0.69
CA GLU A 24 -15.51 8.29 2.05
C GLU A 24 -15.82 7.22 3.10
N ALA A 25 -16.97 6.53 2.97
CA ALA A 25 -17.34 5.46 3.88
C ALA A 25 -16.42 4.23 3.79
N ALA A 26 -16.03 3.85 2.56
CA ALA A 26 -15.07 2.78 2.36
C ALA A 26 -13.68 3.15 2.90
N GLU A 27 -13.24 4.40 2.73
CA GLU A 27 -11.96 4.90 3.28
C GLU A 27 -11.99 4.97 4.80
N TYR A 28 -13.09 5.41 5.40
CA TYR A 28 -13.29 5.41 6.85
C TYR A 28 -13.17 4.00 7.43
N ALA A 29 -13.88 3.03 6.84
CA ALA A 29 -13.82 1.64 7.26
C ALA A 29 -12.40 1.03 7.10
N GLN A 30 -11.70 1.37 6.02
CA GLN A 30 -10.31 0.98 5.81
C GLN A 30 -9.37 1.59 6.86
N GLU A 31 -9.55 2.86 7.22
CA GLU A 31 -8.71 3.49 8.24
C GLU A 31 -8.95 2.89 9.63
N LEU A 32 -10.21 2.59 9.98
CA LEU A 32 -10.52 1.83 11.20
C LEU A 32 -9.84 0.46 11.20
N GLN A 33 -9.88 -0.26 10.07
CA GLN A 33 -9.18 -1.54 9.93
C GLN A 33 -7.67 -1.39 10.19
N ARG A 34 -7.04 -0.37 9.61
CA ARG A 34 -5.60 -0.11 9.84
C ARG A 34 -5.33 0.19 11.31
N ILE A 35 -6.16 1.00 11.97
CA ILE A 35 -6.00 1.33 13.39
C ILE A 35 -6.06 0.05 14.24
N VAL A 36 -7.10 -0.79 14.11
CA VAL A 36 -7.24 -1.99 14.95
C VAL A 36 -6.12 -3.01 14.71
N ARG A 37 -5.59 -3.08 13.49
CA ARG A 37 -4.43 -3.91 13.14
C ARG A 37 -3.16 -3.40 13.81
N TYR A 38 -2.92 -2.10 13.76
CA TYR A 38 -1.77 -1.48 14.42
C TYR A 38 -1.82 -1.63 15.94
N LEU A 39 -3.01 -1.55 16.53
CA LEU A 39 -3.22 -1.81 17.95
C LEU A 39 -3.02 -3.28 18.33
N GLY A 40 -2.98 -4.20 17.35
CA GLY A 40 -2.86 -5.64 17.60
C GLY A 40 -4.09 -6.29 18.23
N VAL A 41 -5.26 -5.61 18.21
CA VAL A 41 -6.49 -6.08 18.87
C VAL A 41 -7.43 -6.87 17.94
N SER A 42 -7.24 -6.76 16.63
CA SER A 42 -8.02 -7.51 15.62
C SER A 42 -7.24 -7.60 14.30
N ASP A 43 -7.40 -8.70 13.56
CA ASP A 43 -6.91 -8.82 12.18
C ASP A 43 -7.76 -8.00 11.18
N GLY A 44 -8.92 -7.51 11.60
CA GLY A 44 -9.83 -6.68 10.83
C GLY A 44 -10.31 -7.28 9.50
N ASN A 45 -10.22 -8.60 9.30
CA ASN A 45 -10.61 -9.26 8.07
C ASN A 45 -12.14 -9.31 7.86
N MET A 46 -12.62 -8.64 6.81
CA MET A 46 -14.06 -8.64 6.49
C MET A 46 -14.57 -10.00 5.99
N GLN A 47 -13.74 -10.76 5.28
CA GLN A 47 -14.15 -12.06 4.71
C GLN A 47 -14.32 -13.14 5.79
N GLU A 48 -13.45 -13.09 6.81
CA GLU A 48 -13.53 -13.99 7.98
C GLU A 48 -14.53 -13.46 9.03
N GLY A 49 -14.99 -12.22 8.86
CA GLY A 49 -16.04 -11.62 9.66
C GLY A 49 -15.60 -11.16 11.05
N SER A 50 -14.30 -10.86 11.22
CA SER A 50 -13.70 -10.16 12.36
C SER A 50 -13.82 -8.64 12.26
N LEU A 51 -14.06 -8.10 11.05
CA LEU A 51 -14.58 -6.77 10.81
C LEU A 51 -15.93 -6.86 10.09
N ARG A 52 -16.94 -6.17 10.62
CA ARG A 52 -18.28 -6.09 10.01
C ARG A 52 -18.70 -4.63 9.93
N CYS A 53 -19.41 -4.29 8.87
CA CYS A 53 -19.90 -2.94 8.65
C CYS A 53 -21.31 -3.01 8.08
N ASP A 54 -22.25 -2.39 8.79
CA ASP A 54 -23.58 -2.06 8.29
C ASP A 54 -23.59 -0.56 8.00
N VAL A 55 -24.20 -0.16 6.88
CA VAL A 55 -24.20 1.24 6.45
C VAL A 55 -25.61 1.81 6.50
N ASN A 56 -25.70 3.09 6.86
CA ASN A 56 -26.97 3.81 6.92
C ASN A 56 -26.93 4.93 5.89
N VAL A 57 -27.86 4.92 4.93
CA VAL A 57 -27.89 5.87 3.82
C VAL A 57 -29.21 6.64 3.84
N SER A 58 -29.11 7.95 3.66
CA SER A 58 -30.24 8.83 3.44
C SER A 58 -29.80 9.98 2.53
N VAL A 59 -30.60 10.30 1.53
CA VAL A 59 -30.39 11.48 0.66
C VAL A 59 -31.35 12.60 1.05
N ARG A 60 -30.95 13.85 0.77
CA ARG A 60 -31.82 15.02 0.95
C ARG A 60 -31.59 16.04 -0.17
N PRO A 61 -32.63 16.77 -0.61
CA PRO A 61 -32.50 17.89 -1.54
C PRO A 61 -31.53 18.97 -1.04
N VAL A 62 -30.87 19.63 -1.99
CA VAL A 62 -29.97 20.76 -1.68
C VAL A 62 -30.76 21.88 -1.00
N GLY A 63 -30.23 22.39 0.11
CA GLY A 63 -30.87 23.42 0.93
C GLY A 63 -31.76 22.89 2.05
N GLN A 64 -32.15 21.61 2.01
CA GLN A 64 -32.86 20.98 3.12
C GLN A 64 -31.90 20.68 4.28
N LYS A 65 -32.28 21.09 5.49
CA LYS A 65 -31.49 20.84 6.71
C LYS A 65 -31.71 19.46 7.29
N GLU A 66 -32.95 18.99 7.30
CA GLU A 66 -33.33 17.70 7.86
C GLU A 66 -32.93 16.55 6.93
N PHE A 67 -32.47 15.44 7.51
CA PHE A 67 -32.19 14.22 6.76
C PHE A 67 -33.49 13.60 6.24
N GLY A 68 -33.39 12.87 5.12
CA GLY A 68 -34.49 12.06 4.61
C GLY A 68 -34.70 10.80 5.44
N THR A 69 -35.51 9.89 4.89
CA THR A 69 -35.69 8.56 5.50
C THR A 69 -34.38 7.77 5.41
N LYS A 70 -34.03 7.09 6.51
CA LYS A 70 -32.83 6.27 6.61
C LYS A 70 -33.09 4.84 6.12
N VAL A 71 -32.19 4.33 5.30
CA VAL A 71 -32.15 2.93 4.87
C VAL A 71 -30.87 2.30 5.38
N GLU A 72 -31.02 1.14 6.03
CA GLU A 72 -29.89 0.37 6.57
C GLU A 72 -29.55 -0.75 5.58
N ILE A 73 -28.31 -0.78 5.09
CA ILE A 73 -27.82 -1.85 4.22
C ILE A 73 -26.90 -2.76 5.04
N LYS A 74 -27.09 -4.06 4.91
CA LYS A 74 -26.25 -5.10 5.54
C LYS A 74 -25.62 -6.01 4.48
N ASN A 75 -24.76 -6.93 4.93
CA ASN A 75 -24.14 -7.99 4.13
C ASN A 75 -23.10 -7.50 3.09
N MET A 76 -22.27 -6.54 3.47
CA MET A 76 -21.11 -6.12 2.67
C MET A 76 -19.84 -6.74 3.25
N ASN A 77 -19.17 -7.60 2.47
CA ASN A 77 -17.98 -8.36 2.92
C ASN A 77 -16.65 -7.78 2.37
N SER A 78 -16.69 -6.60 1.76
CA SER A 78 -15.50 -5.89 1.28
C SER A 78 -15.70 -4.38 1.29
N PHE A 79 -14.60 -3.62 1.31
CA PHE A 79 -14.66 -2.15 1.20
C PHE A 79 -15.24 -1.69 -0.14
N SER A 80 -14.95 -2.42 -1.23
CA SER A 80 -15.59 -2.15 -2.53
C SER A 80 -17.09 -2.40 -2.50
N ALA A 81 -17.56 -3.42 -1.77
CA ALA A 81 -18.99 -3.68 -1.61
C ALA A 81 -19.68 -2.56 -0.82
N ILE A 82 -19.02 -2.04 0.23
CA ILE A 82 -19.50 -0.86 0.98
C ILE A 82 -19.70 0.33 0.03
N GLN A 83 -18.67 0.67 -0.76
CA GLN A 83 -18.75 1.80 -1.68
C GLN A 83 -19.91 1.63 -2.67
N ARG A 84 -19.97 0.49 -3.36
CA ARG A 84 -20.99 0.23 -4.40
C ARG A 84 -22.39 0.15 -3.84
N ALA A 85 -22.58 -0.44 -2.66
CA ALA A 85 -23.88 -0.51 -2.00
C ALA A 85 -24.40 0.89 -1.66
N ILE A 86 -23.54 1.78 -1.17
CA ILE A 86 -23.90 3.17 -0.87
C ILE A 86 -24.21 3.94 -2.16
N GLU A 87 -23.37 3.82 -3.19
CA GLU A 87 -23.58 4.50 -4.48
C GLU A 87 -24.90 4.08 -5.14
N TYR A 88 -25.18 2.78 -5.16
CA TYR A 88 -26.45 2.23 -5.65
C TYR A 88 -27.63 2.78 -4.84
N GLU A 89 -27.52 2.78 -3.52
CA GLU A 89 -28.61 3.22 -2.65
C GLU A 89 -28.87 4.74 -2.77
N ILE A 90 -27.82 5.55 -2.93
CA ILE A 90 -27.95 6.98 -3.22
C ILE A 90 -28.72 7.18 -4.53
N GLN A 91 -28.35 6.46 -5.59
CA GLN A 91 -29.03 6.55 -6.88
C GLN A 91 -30.50 6.14 -6.76
N ARG A 92 -30.78 4.97 -6.15
CA ARG A 92 -32.14 4.47 -5.92
C ARG A 92 -33.01 5.46 -5.18
N GLN A 93 -32.51 6.01 -4.06
CA GLN A 93 -33.29 6.97 -3.28
C GLN A 93 -33.55 8.26 -4.05
N THR A 94 -32.57 8.72 -4.84
CA THR A 94 -32.70 9.91 -5.67
C THR A 94 -33.78 9.73 -6.74
N GLU A 95 -33.72 8.63 -7.50
CA GLU A 95 -34.70 8.30 -8.55
C GLU A 95 -36.12 8.19 -7.98
N ALA A 96 -36.28 7.52 -6.84
CA ALA A 96 -37.58 7.40 -6.16
C ALA A 96 -38.12 8.77 -5.72
N ILE A 97 -37.29 9.63 -5.13
CA ILE A 97 -37.71 10.98 -4.70
C ILE A 97 -38.08 11.85 -5.91
N GLU A 98 -37.32 11.80 -7.01
CA GLU A 98 -37.61 12.53 -8.25
C GLU A 98 -38.91 12.05 -8.92
N ALA A 99 -39.23 10.76 -8.81
CA ALA A 99 -40.48 10.17 -9.26
C ALA A 99 -41.68 10.48 -8.31
N GLY A 100 -41.45 11.16 -7.19
CA GLY A 100 -42.49 11.45 -6.19
C GLY A 100 -42.86 10.26 -5.29
N GLU A 101 -42.04 9.22 -5.28
CA GLU A 101 -42.18 8.07 -4.39
C GLU A 101 -41.65 8.40 -2.99
N LYS A 102 -42.15 7.66 -1.99
CA LYS A 102 -41.70 7.82 -0.59
C LYS A 102 -40.67 6.77 -0.25
N ILE A 103 -39.53 7.20 0.28
CA ILE A 103 -38.56 6.30 0.91
C ILE A 103 -39.12 5.83 2.25
N ILE A 104 -39.22 4.52 2.42
CA ILE A 104 -39.61 3.88 3.68
C ILE A 104 -38.37 3.45 4.46
N GLN A 105 -38.49 3.38 5.79
CA GLN A 105 -37.42 2.89 6.64
C GLN A 105 -37.39 1.37 6.56
N GLU A 106 -36.34 0.83 5.96
CA GLU A 106 -36.19 -0.61 5.74
C GLU A 106 -34.73 -1.06 5.96
N THR A 107 -34.57 -2.34 6.23
CA THR A 107 -33.27 -3.00 6.16
C THR A 107 -33.16 -3.70 4.81
N ARG A 108 -32.11 -3.39 4.06
CA ARG A 108 -31.80 -3.99 2.76
C ARG A 108 -30.52 -4.83 2.85
N LEU A 109 -30.39 -5.80 1.96
CA LEU A 109 -29.18 -6.61 1.81
C LEU A 109 -28.48 -6.23 0.52
N TRP A 110 -27.16 -6.09 0.58
CA TRP A 110 -26.34 -6.03 -0.61
C TRP A 110 -26.21 -7.43 -1.23
N GLU A 111 -26.52 -7.53 -2.53
CA GLU A 111 -26.35 -8.76 -3.32
C GLU A 111 -25.19 -8.58 -4.32
N GLU A 112 -24.06 -9.23 -4.04
CA GLU A 112 -22.84 -9.08 -4.85
C GLU A 112 -23.02 -9.58 -6.31
N GLY A 113 -23.86 -10.59 -6.54
CA GLY A 113 -24.06 -11.13 -7.89
C GLY A 113 -24.76 -10.14 -8.83
N SER A 114 -25.82 -9.49 -8.36
CA SER A 114 -26.60 -8.52 -9.14
C SER A 114 -26.09 -7.09 -9.01
N GLN A 115 -25.26 -6.80 -7.99
CA GLN A 115 -24.82 -5.46 -7.61
C GLN A 115 -26.00 -4.53 -7.26
N LEU A 116 -27.02 -5.07 -6.58
CA LEU A 116 -28.23 -4.34 -6.16
C LEU A 116 -28.44 -4.48 -4.64
N THR A 117 -29.21 -3.54 -4.06
CA THR A 117 -29.78 -3.70 -2.73
C THR A 117 -31.18 -4.33 -2.80
N ILE A 118 -31.45 -5.35 -2.00
CA ILE A 118 -32.76 -6.04 -1.94
C ILE A 118 -33.42 -5.77 -0.60
N SER A 119 -34.72 -5.43 -0.60
CA SER A 119 -35.48 -5.23 0.65
C SER A 119 -35.60 -6.55 1.41
N MET A 120 -35.24 -6.55 2.69
CA MET A 120 -35.39 -7.72 3.56
C MET A 120 -36.57 -7.57 4.51
N ARG A 121 -36.69 -6.41 5.16
CA ARG A 121 -37.76 -6.10 6.09
C ARG A 121 -38.05 -4.61 6.13
N VAL A 122 -39.33 -4.28 6.19
CA VAL A 122 -39.79 -2.92 6.51
C VAL A 122 -39.79 -2.78 8.03
N LYS A 123 -39.24 -1.68 8.55
CA LYS A 123 -39.31 -1.39 9.99
C LYS A 123 -40.66 -0.74 10.28
N GLU A 124 -41.55 -1.45 10.96
CA GLU A 124 -42.85 -0.92 11.43
C GLU A 124 -42.73 -0.08 12.72
N GLY A 125 -41.49 0.17 13.20
CA GLY A 125 -41.18 0.96 14.40
C GLY A 125 -39.74 0.74 14.87
N SER A 126 -39.38 1.28 16.04
CA SER A 126 -38.14 0.92 16.74
C SER A 126 -38.35 -0.36 17.54
N SER A 127 -37.45 -1.34 17.41
CA SER A 127 -37.47 -2.53 18.26
C SER A 127 -37.23 -2.14 19.72
N ASP A 128 -38.11 -2.57 20.63
CA ASP A 128 -37.90 -2.43 22.07
C ASP A 128 -36.94 -3.53 22.55
N TYR A 129 -35.66 -3.17 22.66
CA TYR A 129 -34.61 -4.06 23.14
C TYR A 129 -34.63 -4.26 24.66
N ARG A 130 -35.48 -3.51 25.39
CA ARG A 130 -35.60 -3.59 26.86
C ARG A 130 -34.25 -3.51 27.57
N TYR A 131 -33.40 -2.55 27.20
CA TYR A 131 -32.11 -2.35 27.85
C TYR A 131 -32.30 -2.07 29.35
N PHE A 132 -31.59 -2.82 30.19
CA PHE A 132 -31.44 -2.57 31.61
C PHE A 132 -29.98 -2.90 32.03
N PRO A 133 -29.45 -2.31 33.12
CA PRO A 133 -28.12 -2.64 33.61
C PRO A 133 -28.00 -4.12 33.97
N GLU A 134 -26.94 -4.78 33.51
CA GLU A 134 -26.64 -6.18 33.81
C GLU A 134 -26.38 -6.37 35.33
N PRO A 135 -27.24 -7.07 36.08
CA PRO A 135 -27.06 -7.25 37.53
C PRO A 135 -25.91 -8.20 37.88
N ASP A 136 -25.51 -9.10 36.97
CA ASP A 136 -24.49 -10.12 37.26
C ASP A 136 -23.05 -9.57 37.15
N ILE A 137 -22.87 -8.40 36.51
CA ILE A 137 -21.57 -7.76 36.30
C ILE A 137 -21.54 -6.43 37.05
N PRO A 138 -20.68 -6.25 38.09
CA PRO A 138 -20.58 -4.98 38.79
C PRO A 138 -20.04 -3.88 37.85
N PRO A 139 -20.31 -2.60 38.15
CA PRO A 139 -19.74 -1.49 37.38
C PRO A 139 -18.21 -1.59 37.25
N ILE A 140 -17.70 -1.38 36.04
CA ILE A 140 -16.27 -1.37 35.75
C ILE A 140 -15.76 0.06 35.97
N GLU A 141 -14.90 0.24 36.98
CA GLU A 141 -14.22 1.51 37.24
C GLU A 141 -12.77 1.45 36.71
N VAL A 142 -12.38 2.46 35.93
CA VAL A 142 -11.01 2.58 35.40
C VAL A 142 -10.35 3.79 36.05
N SER A 143 -9.25 3.56 36.78
CA SER A 143 -8.51 4.63 37.44
C SER A 143 -7.69 5.46 36.43
N THR A 144 -7.33 6.69 36.80
CA THR A 144 -6.49 7.55 35.95
C THR A 144 -5.12 6.93 35.73
N GLU A 145 -4.54 6.31 36.76
CA GLU A 145 -3.25 5.62 36.67
C GLU A 145 -3.31 4.47 35.66
N GLN A 146 -4.39 3.66 35.68
CA GLN A 146 -4.58 2.57 34.74
C GLN A 146 -4.76 3.08 33.30
N LEU A 147 -5.51 4.18 33.12
CA LEU A 147 -5.66 4.83 31.81
C LEU A 147 -4.33 5.35 31.27
N ASP A 148 -3.48 5.93 32.13
CA ASP A 148 -2.19 6.49 31.71
C ASP A 148 -1.20 5.38 31.32
N VAL A 149 -1.24 4.23 32.01
CA VAL A 149 -0.50 3.03 31.61
C VAL A 149 -0.91 2.59 30.20
N TRP A 150 -2.22 2.41 29.95
CA TRP A 150 -2.69 1.96 28.62
C TRP A 150 -2.39 2.97 27.51
N LYS A 151 -2.47 4.27 27.80
CA LYS A 151 -2.08 5.30 26.82
C LYS A 151 -0.60 5.21 26.45
N ALA A 152 0.28 4.89 27.40
CA ALA A 152 1.71 4.74 27.15
C ALA A 152 2.04 3.47 26.34
N GLU A 153 1.17 2.47 26.34
CA GLU A 153 1.30 1.24 25.55
C GLU A 153 0.84 1.40 24.09
N LEU A 154 0.10 2.47 23.77
CA LEU A 154 -0.41 2.69 22.41
C LEU A 154 0.74 2.90 21.42
N PRO A 155 0.77 2.15 20.31
CA PRO A 155 1.74 2.37 19.25
C PRO A 155 1.44 3.67 18.49
N GLU A 156 2.42 4.14 17.73
CA GLU A 156 2.21 5.23 16.79
C GLU A 156 1.24 4.78 15.68
N LEU A 157 0.06 5.39 15.64
CA LEU A 157 -0.98 5.06 14.67
C LEU A 157 -0.59 5.43 13.22
N PRO A 158 -1.19 4.77 12.22
CA PRO A 158 -0.85 4.96 10.80
C PRO A 158 -0.87 6.42 10.34
N ALA A 159 -1.89 7.19 10.74
CA ALA A 159 -2.01 8.60 10.38
C ALA A 159 -0.84 9.46 10.90
N HIS A 160 -0.39 9.20 12.13
CA HIS A 160 0.77 9.89 12.69
C HIS A 160 2.06 9.49 12.00
N LYS A 161 2.25 8.19 11.71
CA LYS A 161 3.38 7.71 10.90
C LYS A 161 3.43 8.38 9.54
N ARG A 162 2.30 8.47 8.83
CA ARG A 162 2.25 9.14 7.52
C ARG A 162 2.72 10.58 7.60
N HIS A 163 2.20 11.35 8.56
CA HIS A 163 2.61 12.72 8.78
C HIS A 163 4.10 12.84 9.12
N ARG A 164 4.63 11.94 9.96
CA ARG A 164 6.04 11.90 10.30
C ARG A 164 6.92 11.58 9.10
N TYR A 165 6.54 10.60 8.27
CA TYR A 165 7.29 10.23 7.07
C TYR A 165 7.32 11.38 6.04
N GLU A 166 6.22 12.12 5.88
CA GLU A 166 6.21 13.30 5.00
C GLU A 166 7.11 14.41 5.55
N SER A 167 6.92 14.78 6.81
CA SER A 167 7.60 15.94 7.42
C SER A 167 9.08 15.70 7.72
N GLN A 168 9.46 14.50 8.14
CA GLN A 168 10.83 14.19 8.58
C GLN A 168 11.65 13.44 7.52
N LEU A 169 11.01 12.62 6.68
CA LEU A 169 11.71 11.81 5.67
C LEU A 169 11.53 12.34 4.24
N GLY A 170 10.70 13.37 4.03
CA GLY A 170 10.47 13.98 2.72
C GLY A 170 9.78 13.05 1.71
N LEU A 171 9.05 12.05 2.20
CA LEU A 171 8.29 11.12 1.36
C LEU A 171 6.99 11.77 0.87
N SER A 172 6.50 11.35 -0.30
CA SER A 172 5.21 11.85 -0.80
C SER A 172 4.04 11.22 -0.04
N ALA A 173 2.88 11.90 -0.04
CA ALA A 173 1.66 11.35 0.56
C ALA A 173 1.25 9.98 0.00
N TYR A 174 1.59 9.70 -1.26
CA TYR A 174 1.41 8.38 -1.86
C TYR A 174 2.32 7.34 -1.20
N ASP A 175 3.62 7.63 -1.11
CA ASP A 175 4.60 6.70 -0.54
C ASP A 175 4.26 6.39 0.92
N THR A 176 3.89 7.42 1.70
CA THR A 176 3.57 7.25 3.12
C THR A 176 2.31 6.43 3.33
N ARG A 177 1.28 6.63 2.51
CA ARG A 177 0.06 5.82 2.54
C ARG A 177 0.34 4.35 2.29
N VAL A 178 1.17 4.02 1.29
CA VAL A 178 1.50 2.62 0.96
C VAL A 178 2.36 1.99 2.05
N LEU A 179 3.39 2.69 2.52
CA LEU A 179 4.32 2.15 3.54
C LEU A 179 3.66 1.91 4.90
N THR A 180 2.62 2.66 5.23
CA THR A 180 1.92 2.56 6.52
C THR A 180 0.66 1.69 6.46
N ASP A 181 0.36 1.06 5.33
CA ASP A 181 -0.84 0.21 5.20
C ASP A 181 -0.74 -1.06 6.06
N ASP A 182 0.46 -1.61 6.20
CA ASP A 182 0.78 -2.77 7.03
C ASP A 182 1.84 -2.40 8.09
N CYS A 183 1.59 -2.78 9.35
CA CYS A 183 2.46 -2.44 10.49
C CYS A 183 3.86 -3.05 10.34
N LYS A 184 3.95 -4.30 9.88
CA LYS A 184 5.24 -5.00 9.71
C LYS A 184 6.06 -4.37 8.59
N VAL A 185 5.39 -3.91 7.53
CA VAL A 185 6.05 -3.16 6.44
C VAL A 185 6.57 -1.81 6.94
N ALA A 186 5.78 -1.10 7.74
CA ALA A 186 6.20 0.17 8.34
C ALA A 186 7.40 -0.01 9.28
N GLU A 187 7.37 -1.02 10.16
CA GLU A 187 8.47 -1.36 11.06
C GLU A 187 9.75 -1.74 10.31
N TYR A 188 9.64 -2.58 9.27
CA TYR A 188 10.77 -2.96 8.43
C TYR A 188 11.41 -1.74 7.77
N PHE A 189 10.58 -0.85 7.20
CA PHE A 189 11.04 0.39 6.58
C PHE A 189 11.74 1.31 7.59
N GLU A 190 11.15 1.51 8.77
CA GLU A 190 11.74 2.34 9.83
C GLU A 190 13.08 1.78 10.31
N ALA A 191 13.17 0.46 10.48
CA ALA A 191 14.42 -0.21 10.84
C ALA A 191 15.50 -0.02 9.76
N THR A 192 15.14 -0.05 8.47
CA THR A 192 16.08 0.23 7.38
C THR A 192 16.58 1.67 7.42
N VAL A 193 15.71 2.64 7.68
CA VAL A 193 16.10 4.05 7.81
C VAL A 193 16.99 4.25 9.04
N ALA A 194 16.65 3.62 10.18
CA ALA A 194 17.44 3.67 11.40
C ALA A 194 18.84 3.05 11.23
N ALA A 195 18.97 2.03 10.37
CA ALA A 195 20.25 1.43 10.00
C ALA A 195 21.09 2.29 9.02
N GLY A 196 20.64 3.51 8.68
CA GLY A 196 21.35 4.46 7.82
C GLY A 196 20.96 4.38 6.35
N GLY A 197 19.92 3.62 5.99
CA GLY A 197 19.43 3.54 4.62
C GLY A 197 18.78 4.85 4.15
N ASN A 198 18.98 5.20 2.88
CA ASN A 198 18.32 6.37 2.29
C ASN A 198 16.80 6.16 2.25
N ALA A 199 16.04 6.99 2.96
CA ALA A 199 14.59 6.81 3.13
C ALA A 199 13.83 6.72 1.80
N LYS A 200 14.16 7.57 0.81
CA LYS A 200 13.46 7.56 -0.48
C LYS A 200 13.80 6.30 -1.29
N GLN A 201 15.06 5.87 -1.28
CA GLN A 201 15.44 4.62 -1.95
C GLN A 201 14.82 3.40 -1.26
N ALA A 202 14.88 3.33 0.07
CA ALA A 202 14.29 2.25 0.85
C ALA A 202 12.78 2.15 0.58
N ALA A 203 12.06 3.28 0.58
CA ALA A 203 10.64 3.34 0.24
C ALA A 203 10.37 2.73 -1.16
N ASN A 204 11.14 3.13 -2.17
CA ASN A 204 10.96 2.63 -3.53
C ASN A 204 11.22 1.12 -3.64
N TRP A 205 12.23 0.59 -2.93
CA TRP A 205 12.51 -0.85 -2.91
C TRP A 205 11.41 -1.65 -2.20
N VAL A 206 10.97 -1.18 -1.03
CA VAL A 206 9.90 -1.80 -0.25
C VAL A 206 8.60 -1.85 -1.05
N MET A 207 8.16 -0.73 -1.61
CA MET A 207 6.90 -0.64 -2.38
C MET A 207 6.97 -1.31 -3.76
N GLY A 208 8.16 -1.40 -4.34
CA GLY A 208 8.39 -1.93 -5.68
C GLY A 208 8.75 -3.42 -5.65
N ASP A 209 10.04 -3.70 -5.87
CA ASP A 209 10.54 -5.05 -6.11
C ASP A 209 10.33 -6.00 -4.90
N ILE A 210 10.44 -5.50 -3.66
CA ILE A 210 10.20 -6.32 -2.46
C ILE A 210 8.71 -6.69 -2.38
N THR A 211 7.79 -5.73 -2.47
CA THR A 211 6.34 -6.02 -2.47
C THR A 211 5.95 -6.98 -3.61
N ALA A 212 6.55 -6.84 -4.79
CA ALA A 212 6.32 -7.77 -5.90
C ALA A 212 6.76 -9.20 -5.55
N TYR A 213 7.93 -9.36 -4.92
CA TYR A 213 8.42 -10.65 -4.45
C TYR A 213 7.51 -11.27 -3.38
N LEU A 214 7.13 -10.50 -2.37
CA LEU A 214 6.23 -10.95 -1.29
C LEU A 214 4.90 -11.49 -1.84
N LYS A 215 4.33 -10.80 -2.85
CA LYS A 215 3.09 -11.23 -3.51
C LYS A 215 3.27 -12.51 -4.34
N ASN A 216 4.39 -12.65 -5.05
CA ASN A 216 4.66 -13.84 -5.87
C ASN A 216 4.88 -15.09 -5.00
N GLU A 217 5.63 -14.96 -3.92
CA GLU A 217 5.92 -16.06 -2.99
C GLU A 217 4.82 -16.28 -1.94
N LYS A 218 3.87 -15.34 -1.82
CA LYS A 218 2.80 -15.34 -0.81
C LYS A 218 3.32 -15.40 0.63
N ILE A 219 4.35 -14.61 0.92
CA ILE A 219 5.00 -14.53 2.25
C ILE A 219 4.92 -13.12 2.82
N SER A 220 5.14 -12.98 4.13
CA SER A 220 5.22 -11.68 4.80
C SER A 220 6.63 -11.08 4.71
N ILE A 221 6.73 -9.75 4.89
CA ILE A 221 8.02 -9.05 4.97
C ILE A 221 8.87 -9.50 6.17
N THR A 222 8.28 -10.18 7.15
CA THR A 222 9.00 -10.79 8.27
C THR A 222 9.69 -12.10 7.90
N ASP A 223 9.28 -12.73 6.80
CA ASP A 223 9.67 -14.10 6.43
C ASP A 223 10.82 -14.12 5.42
N ILE A 224 11.24 -12.95 4.92
CA ILE A 224 12.36 -12.82 3.99
C ILE A 224 13.72 -12.86 4.69
N GLY A 225 14.73 -13.32 3.96
CA GLY A 225 16.12 -13.34 4.39
C GLY A 225 16.78 -11.95 4.42
N LEU A 226 16.32 -11.01 3.58
CA LEU A 226 16.83 -9.64 3.54
C LEU A 226 16.38 -8.91 4.81
N LYS A 227 17.33 -8.64 5.72
CA LYS A 227 17.06 -7.87 6.94
C LYS A 227 17.13 -6.36 6.69
N PRO A 228 16.54 -5.52 7.54
CA PRO A 228 16.54 -4.07 7.37
C PRO A 228 17.94 -3.47 7.17
N GLU A 229 18.96 -4.01 7.87
CA GLU A 229 20.35 -3.60 7.79
C GLU A 229 20.96 -3.94 6.42
N ASN A 230 20.57 -5.08 5.84
CA ASN A 230 21.01 -5.48 4.51
C ASN A 230 20.38 -4.58 3.44
N LEU A 231 19.13 -4.17 3.60
CA LEU A 231 18.53 -3.20 2.68
C LEU A 231 19.21 -1.82 2.80
N ALA A 232 19.55 -1.39 4.01
CA ALA A 232 20.30 -0.15 4.22
C ALA A 232 21.67 -0.20 3.51
N GLU A 233 22.40 -1.30 3.66
CA GLU A 233 23.66 -1.54 2.94
C GLU A 233 23.45 -1.51 1.42
N LEU A 234 22.40 -2.18 0.91
CA LEU A 234 22.06 -2.18 -0.52
C LEU A 234 21.82 -0.77 -1.04
N THR A 235 21.07 0.06 -0.31
CA THR A 235 20.83 1.46 -0.72
C THR A 235 22.12 2.28 -0.71
N THR A 236 23.01 2.02 0.24
CA THR A 236 24.31 2.73 0.36
C THR A 236 25.22 2.43 -0.82
N ILE A 237 25.39 1.16 -1.19
CA ILE A 237 26.26 0.75 -2.32
C ILE A 237 25.70 1.11 -3.70
N ILE A 238 24.41 1.45 -3.78
CA ILE A 238 23.79 2.04 -4.98
C ILE A 238 24.07 3.55 -5.02
N GLU A 239 23.94 4.22 -3.87
CA GLU A 239 24.14 5.67 -3.75
C GLU A 239 25.60 6.08 -3.99
N ASP A 240 26.56 5.30 -3.50
CA ASP A 240 27.99 5.54 -3.72
C ASP A 240 28.47 5.12 -5.13
N GLY A 241 27.62 4.47 -5.93
CA GLY A 241 27.92 4.04 -7.29
C GLY A 241 28.75 2.76 -7.41
N THR A 242 28.94 2.01 -6.31
CA THR A 242 29.60 0.69 -6.33
C THR A 242 28.86 -0.29 -7.23
N ILE A 243 27.52 -0.23 -7.24
CA ILE A 243 26.68 -0.99 -8.17
C ILE A 243 25.60 -0.13 -8.82
N SER A 244 25.16 -0.55 -9.99
CA SER A 244 24.00 0.07 -10.65
C SER A 244 22.70 -0.46 -10.07
N GLY A 245 21.62 0.31 -10.19
CA GLY A 245 20.27 -0.17 -9.80
C GLY A 245 19.85 -1.44 -10.56
N LYS A 246 20.39 -1.68 -11.77
CA LYS A 246 20.16 -2.93 -12.50
C LYS A 246 20.82 -4.12 -11.82
N ILE A 247 22.10 -3.97 -11.44
CA ILE A 247 22.83 -5.01 -10.69
C ILE A 247 22.14 -5.30 -9.35
N ALA A 248 21.67 -4.25 -8.66
CA ALA A 248 20.91 -4.41 -7.42
C ALA A 248 19.66 -5.27 -7.62
N LYS A 249 18.89 -5.05 -8.70
CA LYS A 249 17.74 -5.89 -9.04
C LYS A 249 18.12 -7.34 -9.37
N ASP A 250 19.26 -7.55 -10.01
CA ASP A 250 19.74 -8.88 -10.37
C ASP A 250 20.16 -9.71 -9.14
N ILE A 251 20.67 -9.07 -8.07
CA ILE A 251 21.07 -9.75 -6.83
C ILE A 251 19.95 -9.83 -5.78
N LEU A 252 18.90 -9.00 -5.91
CA LEU A 252 17.83 -8.90 -4.92
C LEU A 252 17.14 -10.24 -4.62
N PRO A 253 16.81 -11.12 -5.58
CA PRO A 253 16.17 -12.41 -5.27
C PRO A 253 17.01 -13.32 -4.37
N ASP A 254 18.34 -13.28 -4.52
CA ASP A 254 19.25 -14.04 -3.64
C ASP A 254 19.24 -13.47 -2.22
N LEU A 255 19.23 -12.13 -2.09
CA LEU A 255 19.16 -11.47 -0.78
C LEU A 255 17.81 -11.71 -0.10
N LEU A 256 16.71 -11.65 -0.85
CA LEU A 256 15.36 -11.88 -0.32
C LEU A 256 15.18 -13.32 0.18
N SER A 257 15.79 -14.31 -0.47
CA SER A 257 15.66 -15.72 -0.09
C SER A 257 16.68 -16.18 0.95
N LYS A 258 17.96 -15.76 0.82
CA LYS A 258 19.07 -16.26 1.65
C LYS A 258 19.56 -15.26 2.68
N GLY A 259 19.24 -13.98 2.51
CA GLY A 259 19.82 -12.89 3.28
C GLY A 259 21.31 -12.69 3.00
N GLY A 260 21.98 -12.02 3.95
CA GLY A 260 23.41 -11.72 3.89
C GLY A 260 23.71 -10.32 3.36
N SER A 261 25.00 -9.97 3.38
CA SER A 261 25.48 -8.65 2.93
C SER A 261 25.38 -8.51 1.41
N PRO A 262 24.68 -7.48 0.89
CA PRO A 262 24.72 -7.13 -0.52
C PRO A 262 26.13 -6.88 -1.04
N LYS A 263 26.99 -6.25 -0.23
CA LYS A 263 28.37 -5.93 -0.62
C LYS A 263 29.20 -7.19 -0.86
N GLU A 264 29.18 -8.12 0.10
CA GLU A 264 29.88 -9.41 -0.04
C GLU A 264 29.35 -10.21 -1.25
N LEU A 265 28.04 -10.17 -1.49
CA LEU A 265 27.42 -10.86 -2.62
C LEU A 265 27.88 -10.27 -3.97
N VAL A 266 27.99 -8.95 -4.06
CA VAL A 266 28.50 -8.24 -5.24
C VAL A 266 29.97 -8.56 -5.50
N GLU A 267 30.80 -8.52 -4.46
CA GLU A 267 32.23 -8.86 -4.54
C GLU A 267 32.42 -10.31 -5.01
N LYS A 268 31.70 -11.26 -4.40
CA LYS A 268 31.76 -12.68 -4.75
C LYS A 268 31.33 -12.97 -6.19
N LYS A 269 30.37 -12.19 -6.72
CA LYS A 269 29.88 -12.32 -8.10
C LYS A 269 30.66 -11.47 -9.11
N GLY A 270 31.62 -10.65 -8.67
CA GLY A 270 32.39 -9.77 -9.56
C GLY A 270 31.54 -8.71 -10.27
N LEU A 271 30.48 -8.24 -9.60
CA LEU A 271 29.46 -7.34 -10.17
C LEU A 271 29.73 -5.85 -9.91
N ILE A 272 30.91 -5.51 -9.41
CA ILE A 272 31.29 -4.11 -9.15
C ILE A 272 31.23 -3.32 -10.46
N GLN A 273 30.66 -2.12 -10.38
CA GLN A 273 30.51 -1.21 -11.50
C GLN A 273 31.87 -0.73 -12.03
N ILE A 274 32.04 -0.79 -13.35
CA ILE A 274 33.20 -0.25 -14.06
C ILE A 274 32.91 1.24 -14.30
N SER A 275 33.63 2.10 -13.58
CA SER A 275 33.56 3.56 -13.70
C SER A 275 34.78 4.18 -14.40
N ASP A 276 35.83 3.39 -14.69
CA ASP A 276 37.00 3.87 -15.44
C ASP A 276 36.62 4.24 -16.87
N THR A 277 36.75 5.53 -17.18
CA THR A 277 36.42 6.11 -18.49
C THR A 277 37.18 5.42 -19.62
N LYS A 278 38.46 5.08 -19.42
CA LYS A 278 39.28 4.45 -20.48
C LYS A 278 38.79 3.04 -20.81
N ALA A 279 38.43 2.27 -19.78
CA ALA A 279 37.87 0.94 -19.95
C ALA A 279 36.53 0.98 -20.69
N ILE A 280 35.65 1.95 -20.34
CA ILE A 280 34.36 2.11 -21.02
C ILE A 280 34.55 2.56 -22.47
N GLU A 281 35.46 3.51 -22.75
CA GLU A 281 35.75 3.97 -24.11
C GLU A 281 36.25 2.83 -25.01
N ALA A 282 37.16 1.99 -24.52
CA ALA A 282 37.66 0.84 -25.27
C ALA A 282 36.52 -0.13 -25.66
N ILE A 283 35.60 -0.39 -24.72
CA ILE A 283 34.44 -1.26 -24.98
C ILE A 283 33.48 -0.63 -25.97
N ILE A 284 33.27 0.69 -25.90
CA ILE A 284 32.47 1.44 -26.88
C ILE A 284 33.09 1.31 -28.27
N ASP A 285 34.41 1.50 -28.41
CA ASP A 285 35.09 1.39 -29.69
C ASP A 285 34.94 -0.02 -30.30
N GLU A 286 35.06 -1.06 -29.48
CA GLU A 286 34.82 -2.43 -29.93
C GLU A 286 33.37 -2.68 -30.36
N VAL A 287 32.39 -2.09 -29.67
CA VAL A 287 30.97 -2.20 -30.04
C VAL A 287 30.68 -1.46 -31.34
N LEU A 288 31.26 -0.27 -31.54
CA LEU A 288 31.12 0.49 -32.78
C LEU A 288 31.75 -0.24 -33.97
N ALA A 289 32.95 -0.82 -33.77
CA ALA A 289 33.63 -1.62 -34.78
C ALA A 289 32.87 -2.91 -35.15
N ALA A 290 32.16 -3.51 -34.20
CA ALA A 290 31.34 -4.70 -34.43
C ALA A 290 30.00 -4.40 -35.15
N HIS A 291 29.58 -3.13 -35.19
CA HIS A 291 28.28 -2.71 -35.75
C HIS A 291 28.42 -1.50 -36.72
N PRO A 292 29.20 -1.64 -37.80
CA PRO A 292 29.49 -0.53 -38.71
C PRO A 292 28.25 -0.05 -39.47
N GLU A 293 27.33 -0.94 -39.85
CA GLU A 293 26.10 -0.58 -40.57
C GLU A 293 25.15 0.27 -39.72
N GLU A 294 25.00 -0.06 -38.44
CA GLU A 294 24.20 0.71 -37.49
C GLU A 294 24.82 2.09 -37.23
N LEU A 295 26.16 2.18 -37.24
CA LEU A 295 26.87 3.44 -37.07
C LEU A 295 26.63 4.38 -38.27
N GLU A 296 26.70 3.87 -39.49
CA GLU A 296 26.37 4.64 -40.69
C GLU A 296 24.90 5.08 -40.69
N LYS A 297 23.97 4.19 -40.32
CA LYS A 297 22.54 4.53 -40.19
C LYS A 297 22.29 5.62 -39.15
N TYR A 298 23.04 5.63 -38.03
CA TYR A 298 22.95 6.69 -37.03
C TYR A 298 23.45 8.03 -37.59
N ARG A 299 24.62 8.04 -38.24
CA ARG A 299 25.18 9.22 -38.92
C ARG A 299 24.29 9.72 -40.06
N GLY A 300 23.54 8.83 -40.70
CA GLY A 300 22.50 9.15 -41.68
C GLY A 300 21.18 9.69 -41.09
N GLY A 301 21.12 9.98 -39.79
CA GLY A 301 20.00 10.67 -39.15
C GLY A 301 19.07 9.79 -38.29
N LYS A 302 19.31 8.48 -38.17
CA LYS A 302 18.50 7.59 -37.29
C LYS A 302 18.98 7.65 -35.84
N THR A 303 18.73 8.78 -35.17
CA THR A 303 19.18 9.06 -33.79
C THR A 303 18.70 8.07 -32.72
N LYS A 304 17.61 7.31 -32.98
CA LYS A 304 17.14 6.24 -32.09
C LYS A 304 18.14 5.08 -31.90
N LEU A 305 19.12 4.92 -32.80
CA LEU A 305 20.15 3.88 -32.69
C LEU A 305 21.13 4.11 -31.53
N LYS A 306 21.17 5.30 -30.91
CA LYS A 306 21.93 5.51 -29.66
C LYS A 306 21.54 4.50 -28.57
N GLY A 307 20.25 4.23 -28.40
CA GLY A 307 19.77 3.25 -27.42
C GLY A 307 20.24 1.82 -27.71
N PHE A 308 20.41 1.47 -28.99
CA PHE A 308 20.97 0.17 -29.39
C PHE A 308 22.43 0.05 -28.95
N PHE A 309 23.27 1.05 -29.23
CA PHE A 309 24.68 1.03 -28.82
C PHE A 309 24.86 0.99 -27.30
N VAL A 310 24.06 1.78 -26.56
CA VAL A 310 24.01 1.71 -25.09
C VAL A 310 23.66 0.29 -24.64
N GLY A 311 22.65 -0.32 -25.26
CA GLY A 311 22.26 -1.70 -24.99
C GLY A 311 23.37 -2.72 -25.25
N GLN A 312 24.14 -2.58 -26.34
CA GLN A 312 25.26 -3.48 -26.66
C GLN A 312 26.42 -3.34 -25.68
N VAL A 313 26.79 -2.12 -25.29
CA VAL A 313 27.83 -1.89 -24.27
C VAL A 313 27.39 -2.48 -22.93
N MET A 314 26.13 -2.27 -22.54
CA MET A 314 25.57 -2.88 -21.33
C MET A 314 25.56 -4.40 -21.39
N LYS A 315 25.24 -5.00 -22.54
CA LYS A 315 25.26 -6.45 -22.73
C LYS A 315 26.68 -7.00 -22.61
N LYS A 316 27.65 -6.35 -23.25
CA LYS A 316 29.07 -6.77 -23.24
C LYS A 316 29.71 -6.63 -21.85
N THR A 317 29.30 -5.63 -21.09
CA THR A 317 29.75 -5.43 -19.70
C THR A 317 28.92 -6.17 -18.67
N GLN A 318 27.89 -6.94 -19.07
CA GLN A 318 26.93 -7.59 -18.19
C GLN A 318 26.26 -6.60 -17.20
N GLY A 319 26.00 -5.37 -17.66
CA GLY A 319 25.38 -4.31 -16.85
C GLY A 319 26.32 -3.61 -15.87
N ARG A 320 27.63 -3.91 -15.92
CA ARG A 320 28.64 -3.29 -15.05
C ARG A 320 29.11 -1.92 -15.52
N ALA A 321 28.94 -1.54 -16.78
CA ALA A 321 29.32 -0.18 -17.20
C ALA A 321 28.42 0.87 -16.54
N ASP A 322 28.99 1.98 -16.09
CA ASP A 322 28.20 3.10 -15.56
C ASP A 322 27.21 3.64 -16.62
N PRO A 323 25.88 3.63 -16.36
CA PRO A 323 24.89 4.06 -17.35
C PRO A 323 24.96 5.53 -17.76
N LYS A 324 25.31 6.43 -16.83
CA LYS A 324 25.43 7.86 -17.12
C LYS A 324 26.68 8.12 -17.96
N MET A 325 27.81 7.57 -17.55
CA MET A 325 29.08 7.69 -18.26
C MET A 325 29.01 7.06 -19.65
N THR A 326 28.44 5.85 -19.75
CA THR A 326 28.25 5.16 -21.05
C THR A 326 27.42 6.00 -22.01
N ASN A 327 26.31 6.60 -21.53
CA ASN A 327 25.49 7.48 -22.37
C ASN A 327 26.23 8.74 -22.83
N GLN A 328 27.05 9.33 -21.97
CA GLN A 328 27.84 10.52 -22.31
C GLN A 328 28.94 10.19 -23.33
N LEU A 329 29.71 9.11 -23.10
CA LEU A 329 30.80 8.69 -23.98
C LEU A 329 30.31 8.24 -25.34
N ILE A 330 29.22 7.45 -25.39
CA ILE A 330 28.59 7.05 -26.66
C ILE A 330 28.12 8.29 -27.44
N SER A 331 27.50 9.26 -26.77
CA SER A 331 27.10 10.51 -27.43
C SER A 331 28.29 11.20 -28.11
N LYS A 332 29.40 11.36 -27.38
CA LYS A 332 30.62 11.97 -27.92
C LYS A 332 31.21 11.19 -29.09
N LYS A 333 31.25 9.85 -29.00
CA LYS A 333 31.84 8.98 -30.02
C LYS A 333 30.98 8.83 -31.28
N LEU A 334 29.66 9.00 -31.16
CA LEU A 334 28.73 8.92 -32.30
C LEU A 334 28.61 10.25 -33.07
N GLU A 335 28.98 11.38 -32.45
CA GLU A 335 29.00 12.71 -33.08
C GLU A 335 30.29 13.01 -33.86
N GLY A 336 31.39 12.34 -33.52
CA GLY A 336 32.63 12.31 -34.31
C GLY A 336 32.56 11.27 -35.42
#